data_AF-F9TC43-F1
#
_entry.id   AF-F9TC43-F1
#
_cell.length_a   1.000
_cell.length_b   1.000
_cell.length_c   1.000
_cell.angle_alpha   90.00
_cell.angle_beta   90.00
_cell.angle_gamma   90.00
#
_symmetry.space_group_name_H-M   'P 1'
#
loop_
_entity.id
_entity.type
_entity.pdbx_description
1 polymer ?
#
loop_
_entity_poly.entity_id
_entity_poly.type
_entity_poly.pdbx_seq_one_letter_code
_entity_poly.pdbx_strand_id
1 'polypeptide(L)' 'MNQSELDLNQWVTIQELAKRYRQFSLSQLKHLIWKRREHHGLARCYRIIGKKGYINLNLFTMWMNGELPEQNGATDK' A
#
# COMPACT_ATOMS: atom_id res chain seq x y z
N MET A 1 -11.78 1.82 22.12
CA MET A 1 -10.65 1.22 21.39
C MET A 1 -9.70 2.34 21.05
N ASN A 2 -8.44 2.20 21.49
CA ASN A 2 -7.44 3.26 21.52
C ASN A 2 -7.14 3.84 20.14
N GLN A 3 -6.73 5.10 20.15
CA GLN A 3 -6.33 5.92 19.02
C GLN A 3 -5.52 5.13 17.98
N SER A 4 -5.78 5.47 16.72
CA SER A 4 -5.04 5.12 15.52
C SER A 4 -3.56 5.52 15.63
N GLU A 5 -2.80 4.78 16.44
CA GLU A 5 -1.35 4.90 16.48
C GLU A 5 -0.79 4.44 15.14
N LEU A 6 0.01 5.31 14.54
CA LEU A 6 0.75 5.01 13.33
C LEU A 6 1.84 3.98 13.69
N ASP A 7 1.56 2.69 13.50
CA ASP A 7 2.59 1.65 13.63
C ASP A 7 3.59 1.79 12.47
N LEU A 8 4.72 2.44 12.76
CA LEU A 8 5.81 2.64 11.82
C LEU A 8 6.46 1.33 11.35
N ASN A 9 6.32 0.24 12.12
CA ASN A 9 6.88 -1.06 11.74
C ASN A 9 6.20 -1.66 10.51
N GLN A 10 4.99 -1.20 10.18
CA GLN A 10 4.26 -1.62 8.98
C GLN A 10 4.70 -0.90 7.71
N TRP A 11 5.55 0.13 7.80
CA TRP A 11 6.00 0.91 6.66
C TRP A 11 7.36 0.41 6.18
N VAL A 12 7.37 -0.26 5.04
CA VAL A 12 8.59 -0.79 4.43
C VAL A 12 8.85 -0.17 3.08
N THR A 13 10.11 -0.13 2.65
CA THR A 13 10.41 0.28 1.28
C THR A 13 9.94 -0.77 0.27
N ILE A 14 9.67 -0.37 -0.97
CA ILE A 14 9.31 -1.32 -2.04
C ILE A 14 10.43 -2.35 -2.29
N GLN A 15 11.69 -1.94 -2.10
CA GLN A 15 12.84 -2.86 -2.18
C GLN A 15 12.79 -3.92 -1.07
N GLU A 16 12.47 -3.50 0.16
CA GLU A 16 12.33 -4.40 1.29
C GLU A 16 11.13 -5.34 1.13
N LEU A 17 9.99 -4.84 0.62
CA LEU A 17 8.82 -5.66 0.31
C LEU A 17 9.17 -6.80 -0.65
N ALA A 18 9.85 -6.50 -1.76
CA ALA A 18 10.29 -7.49 -2.74
C ALA A 18 11.28 -8.52 -2.16
N LYS A 19 12.13 -8.08 -1.21
CA LYS A 19 13.08 -8.96 -0.52
C LYS A 19 12.38 -9.93 0.45
N ARG A 20 11.38 -9.43 1.19
CA ARG A 20 10.58 -10.22 2.16
C ARG A 20 9.65 -11.21 1.45
N TYR A 21 8.99 -10.76 0.38
CA TYR A 21 7.93 -11.49 -0.30
C TYR A 21 8.35 -11.80 -1.74
N ARG A 22 9.08 -12.90 -1.93
CA ARG A 22 9.67 -13.28 -3.22
C ARG A 22 8.66 -13.60 -4.32
N GLN A 23 7.37 -13.75 -3.98
CA GLN A 23 6.30 -13.85 -4.97
C GLN A 23 6.12 -12.55 -5.79
N PHE A 24 6.62 -11.42 -5.29
CA PHE A 24 6.58 -10.14 -5.99
C PHE A 24 7.98 -9.74 -6.45
N SER A 25 8.14 -9.45 -7.75
CA SER A 25 9.38 -8.85 -8.23
C SER A 25 9.40 -7.33 -7.93
N LEU A 26 10.60 -6.79 -7.74
CA LEU A 26 10.79 -5.34 -7.55
C LEU A 26 10.26 -4.53 -8.74
N SER A 27 10.40 -5.03 -9.98
CA SER A 27 9.93 -4.35 -11.19
C SER A 27 8.40 -4.25 -11.21
N GLN A 28 7.70 -5.36 -10.91
CA GLN A 28 6.24 -5.38 -10.83
C GLN A 28 5.73 -4.40 -9.77
N LEU A 29 6.32 -4.40 -8.57
CA LEU A 29 5.91 -3.50 -7.50
C LEU A 29 6.17 -2.03 -7.87
N LYS A 30 7.29 -1.70 -8.50
CA LYS A 30 7.56 -0.35 -9.00
C LYS A 30 6.51 0.11 -10.02
N HIS A 31 6.17 -0.77 -10.97
CA HIS A 31 5.17 -0.47 -11.99
C HIS A 31 3.78 -0.26 -11.37
N LEU A 32 3.38 -1.14 -10.45
CA LEU A 32 2.11 -1.03 -9.71
C LEU A 32 2.01 0.31 -8.96
N ILE A 33 3.05 0.69 -8.23
CA ILE A 33 3.08 1.94 -7.45
C ILE A 33 3.17 3.19 -8.35
N TRP A 34 3.83 3.08 -9.50
CA TRP A 34 3.82 4.15 -10.50
C TRP A 34 2.39 4.43 -10.98
N LYS A 35 1.63 3.36 -11.26
CA LYS A 35 0.22 3.39 -11.65
C LYS A 35 -0.77 3.49 -10.48
N ARG A 36 -0.33 3.79 -9.26
CA ARG A 36 -1.19 3.79 -8.05
C ARG A 36 -2.47 4.64 -8.13
N ARG A 37 -2.55 5.61 -9.06
CA ARG A 37 -3.74 6.43 -9.29
C ARG A 37 -4.80 5.74 -10.16
N GLU A 38 -4.40 4.75 -10.95
CA GLU A 38 -5.28 3.92 -11.78
C GLU A 38 -5.96 2.81 -10.95
N HIS A 39 -5.45 2.55 -9.73
CA HIS A 39 -5.97 1.52 -8.84
C HIS A 39 -6.64 2.17 -7.61
N HIS A 40 -7.95 2.00 -7.48
CA HIS A 40 -8.73 2.51 -6.36
C HIS A 40 -8.15 2.03 -5.03
N GLY A 41 -7.92 2.97 -4.09
CA GLY A 41 -7.36 2.69 -2.76
C GLY A 41 -5.85 2.47 -2.69
N LEU A 42 -5.16 2.16 -3.81
CA LEU A 42 -3.73 1.84 -3.76
C LEU A 42 -2.87 3.03 -3.31
N ALA A 43 -3.25 4.25 -3.71
CA ALA A 43 -2.58 5.47 -3.25
C ALA A 43 -2.61 5.64 -1.72
N ARG A 44 -3.62 5.09 -1.01
CA ARG A 44 -3.71 5.11 0.45
C ARG A 44 -2.58 4.31 1.09
N CYS A 45 -2.20 3.19 0.48
CA CYS A 45 -1.18 2.27 0.99
C CYS A 45 0.25 2.84 0.90
N TYR A 46 0.48 3.89 0.11
CA TYR A 46 1.82 4.33 -0.28
C TYR A 46 2.11 5.79 0.11
N ARG A 47 3.34 6.06 0.57
CA ARG A 47 3.84 7.40 0.89
C ARG A 47 5.27 7.57 0.39
N ILE A 48 5.61 8.79 -0.03
CA ILE A 48 6.97 9.18 -0.38
C ILE A 48 7.51 10.04 0.76
N ILE A 49 8.68 9.67 1.30
CA ILE A 49 9.39 10.46 2.30
C ILE A 49 10.81 10.70 1.78
N GLY A 50 11.11 11.98 1.48
CA GLY A 50 12.33 12.35 0.77
C GLY A 50 12.39 11.69 -0.62
N LYS A 51 13.44 10.88 -0.85
CA LYS A 51 13.64 10.15 -2.12
C LYS A 51 13.16 8.69 -2.08
N LYS A 52 12.56 8.23 -0.96
CA LYS A 52 12.18 6.83 -0.76
C LYS A 52 10.66 6.67 -0.73
N GLY A 53 10.20 5.61 -1.40
CA GLY A 53 8.81 5.16 -1.38
C GLY A 53 8.60 4.09 -0.32
N TYR A 54 7.60 4.28 0.52
CA TYR A 54 7.19 3.35 1.57
C TYR A 54 5.77 2.87 1.32
N ILE A 55 5.54 1.61 1.62
CA ILE A 55 4.23 0.97 1.56
C ILE A 55 3.88 0.44 2.95
N ASN A 56 2.64 0.69 3.37
CA ASN A 56 2.09 0.12 4.59
C ASN A 56 1.58 -1.30 4.32
N LEU A 57 2.15 -2.29 5.00
CA LEU A 57 1.85 -3.71 4.77
C LEU A 57 0.39 -4.08 5.10
N ASN A 58 -0.17 -3.52 6.17
CA ASN A 58 -1.55 -3.81 6.57
C ASN A 58 -2.54 -3.24 5.55
N LEU A 59 -2.37 -1.96 5.17
CA LEU A 59 -3.21 -1.34 4.15
C LEU A 59 -3.07 -2.02 2.80
N PHE A 60 -1.85 -2.43 2.43
CA PHE A 60 -1.62 -3.16 1.18
C PHE A 60 -2.29 -4.53 1.18
N THR A 61 -2.28 -5.24 2.32
CA THR A 61 -3.00 -6.51 2.46
C THR A 61 -4.51 -6.31 2.32
N MET A 62 -5.08 -5.30 3.01
CA MET A 62 -6.49 -4.95 2.84
C MET A 62 -6.81 -4.60 1.39
N TRP A 63 -5.92 -3.88 0.70
CA TRP A 63 -6.09 -3.54 -0.71
C TRP A 63 -6.08 -4.78 -1.62
N MET A 64 -5.16 -5.72 -1.38
CA MET A 64 -5.11 -6.99 -2.11
C MET A 64 -6.37 -7.83 -1.90
N ASN A 65 -7.00 -7.73 -0.72
CA ASN A 65 -8.26 -8.40 -0.39
C ASN A 65 -9.51 -7.67 -0.92
N GLY A 66 -9.38 -6.43 -1.42
CA GLY A 66 -10.54 -5.61 -1.81
C GLY A 66 -11.27 -4.97 -0.62
N GLU A 67 -10.65 -4.91 0.55
CA GLU A 67 -11.29 -4.48 1.81
C GLU A 67 -11.16 -2.98 2.07
N LEU A 68 -10.44 -2.23 1.22
CA LEU A 68 -10.38 -0.79 1.39
C LEU A 68 -11.72 -0.13 1.02
N PRO A 69 -12.16 0.90 1.77
CA PRO A 69 -13.40 1.62 1.48
C PRO A 69 -13.47 2.13 0.03
N GLU A 70 -12.34 2.54 -0.54
CA GLU A 70 -12.26 3.02 -1.93
C GLU A 70 -12.51 1.94 -2.99
N GLN A 71 -12.42 0.64 -2.64
CA GLN A 71 -12.66 -0.48 -3.56
C GLN A 71 -14.11 -0.96 -3.53
N ASN A 72 -14.83 -0.71 -2.42
CA ASN A 72 -16.19 -1.22 -2.18
C ASN A 72 -17.31 -0.31 -2.71
N GLY A 73 -17.00 0.68 -3.56
CA GLY A 73 -18.03 1.52 -4.17
C GLY A 73 -18.86 2.32 -3.17
N ALA A 74 -18.31 2.64 -1.98
CA ALA A 74 -18.87 3.63 -1.05
C ALA A 74 -18.70 5.05 -1.62
N THR A 75 -19.27 5.24 -2.79
CA THR A 75 -19.93 6.47 -3.19
C THR A 75 -21.15 6.58 -2.28
N ASP A 76 -21.27 7.69 -1.57
CA ASP A 76 -22.52 8.24 -1.05
C ASP A 76 -23.78 7.48 -1.52
N LYS A 77 -24.43 6.80 -0.58
CA LYS A 77 -25.88 6.62 -0.59
C LYS A 77 -26.44 7.34 0.62
#